data_AF-R7UC68-F1
#
_entry.id   AF-R7UC68-F1
#
_cell.length_a   1.000
_cell.length_b   1.000
_cell.length_c   1.000
_cell.angle_alpha   90.00
_cell.angle_beta   90.00
_cell.angle_gamma   90.00
#
_symmetry.space_group_name_H-M   'P 1'
#
loop_
_entity.id
_entity.type
_entity.pdbx_description
1 polymer ?
#
loop_
_entity_poly.entity_id
_entity_poly.type
_entity_poly.pdbx_seq_one_letter_code
_entity_poly.pdbx_strand_id
1 'polypeptide(L)'
;MYTMMTDNRKRNIRYLAFDSKRSNVAEIKVYEQCNLLQVAPSCDEYLDCEENFRCVSGTCEECPEGTKAYNGNCQKVCLKDDDCAGNSICNIGVSVCDACPAGTAPRIGSCDETCSATDACSDPDHACENGFCTPCLVNEIVQASACVSICELKKNEGMCSNKKSKWFYKAGQNICVEMQGCDEGVGTSNTFPSKTDCQEVCRPKTVPPECFLETDAGNCEDYQVRYHYSPEKMACKKFSYNGCDGNENNFSSKEACRLHCAKYD
;
A
#
# COMPACT_ATOMS: atom_id res chain seq x y z
N MET A 1 -1.93 -22.31 -44.24
CA MET A 1 -2.75 -22.81 -43.10
C MET A 1 -2.69 -21.76 -42.03
N TYR A 2 -3.81 -21.07 -41.78
CA TYR A 2 -3.90 -20.03 -40.75
C TYR A 2 -4.64 -20.65 -39.57
N THR A 3 -3.99 -20.73 -38.42
CA THR A 3 -4.64 -21.18 -37.19
C THR A 3 -5.03 -19.95 -36.40
N MET A 4 -6.33 -19.75 -36.23
CA MET A 4 -6.86 -18.72 -35.32
C MET A 4 -6.66 -19.19 -33.88
N MET A 5 -6.03 -18.36 -33.05
CA MET A 5 -6.26 -18.38 -31.61
C MET A 5 -6.89 -17.03 -31.25
N THR A 6 -8.15 -17.09 -30.81
CA THR A 6 -8.87 -15.94 -30.26
C THR A 6 -8.64 -15.91 -28.76
N ASP A 7 -7.93 -14.90 -28.26
CA ASP A 7 -8.12 -14.44 -26.89
C ASP A 7 -9.07 -13.25 -26.95
N ASN A 8 -10.17 -13.34 -26.19
CA ASN A 8 -11.38 -12.53 -26.32
C ASN A 8 -11.27 -11.15 -25.67
N ARG A 9 -10.08 -10.56 -25.76
CA ARG A 9 -9.79 -9.23 -25.23
C ARG A 9 -9.03 -8.45 -26.30
N LYS A 10 -9.55 -7.31 -26.78
CA LYS A 10 -9.87 -6.19 -25.87
C LYS A 10 -8.96 -6.27 -24.62
N ARG A 11 -7.63 -6.25 -24.77
CA ARG A 11 -6.87 -5.83 -25.98
C ARG A 11 -5.51 -6.56 -26.14
N ASN A 12 -5.37 -7.39 -27.17
CA ASN A 12 -4.40 -7.26 -28.29
C ASN A 12 -4.29 -8.60 -29.06
N ILE A 13 -4.64 -8.60 -30.35
CA ILE A 13 -4.44 -9.77 -31.23
C ILE A 13 -3.23 -9.50 -32.13
N ARG A 14 -2.26 -10.42 -32.15
CA ARG A 14 -1.10 -10.40 -33.05
C ARG A 14 -1.30 -11.42 -34.17
N TYR A 15 -0.97 -11.06 -35.40
CA TYR A 15 -0.89 -12.00 -36.52
C TYR A 15 0.56 -12.10 -36.98
N LEU A 16 1.06 -13.32 -37.16
CA LEU A 16 2.28 -13.60 -37.91
C LEU A 16 1.88 -14.22 -39.25
N ALA A 17 2.32 -13.64 -40.35
CA ALA A 17 2.22 -14.26 -41.68
C ALA A 17 3.52 -14.99 -41.99
N PHE A 18 3.42 -16.24 -42.43
CA PHE A 18 4.55 -17.01 -42.93
C PHE A 18 4.51 -16.98 -44.47
N ASP A 19 5.46 -16.28 -45.10
CA ASP A 19 5.67 -16.35 -46.55
C ASP A 19 6.47 -17.62 -46.86
N SER A 20 5.88 -18.56 -47.58
CA SER A 20 6.54 -19.82 -47.94
C SER A 20 7.63 -19.70 -49.00
N LYS A 21 7.97 -18.49 -49.46
CA LYS A 21 8.97 -18.27 -50.53
C LYS A 21 10.17 -17.39 -50.16
N ARG A 22 10.22 -16.76 -48.99
CA ARG A 22 11.42 -16.02 -48.52
C ARG A 22 11.57 -16.09 -47.00
N SER A 23 12.67 -16.68 -46.53
CA SER A 23 12.98 -16.87 -45.11
C SER A 23 13.34 -15.57 -44.35
N ASN A 24 12.43 -14.60 -44.23
CA ASN A 24 12.57 -13.44 -43.31
C ASN A 24 11.21 -12.80 -42.96
N VAL A 25 11.06 -12.28 -41.74
CA VAL A 25 9.85 -11.61 -41.21
C VAL A 25 10.05 -10.09 -41.26
N ALA A 26 9.11 -9.34 -41.84
CA ALA A 26 9.10 -7.87 -41.82
C ALA A 26 7.75 -7.34 -41.32
N GLU A 27 7.79 -6.34 -40.45
CA GLU A 27 6.63 -5.70 -39.82
C GLU A 27 6.08 -4.60 -40.74
N ILE A 28 4.82 -4.70 -41.19
CA ILE A 28 4.17 -3.68 -42.02
C ILE A 28 2.98 -3.13 -41.24
N LYS A 29 2.99 -1.82 -40.94
CA LYS A 29 1.82 -1.09 -40.42
C LYS A 29 1.06 -0.47 -41.60
N VAL A 30 -0.20 -0.86 -41.78
CA VAL A 30 -1.14 -0.17 -42.67
C VAL A 30 -2.31 0.29 -41.82
N TYR A 31 -2.50 1.61 -41.74
CA TYR A 31 -3.73 2.24 -41.26
C TYR A 31 -4.39 2.88 -42.47
N GLU A 32 -5.56 2.38 -42.87
CA GLU A 32 -6.44 3.10 -43.76
C GLU A 32 -7.87 3.10 -43.22
N GLN A 33 -8.24 4.27 -42.71
CA GLN A 33 -9.54 4.92 -42.73
C GLN A 33 -10.78 4.04 -42.99
N CYS A 34 -11.49 3.67 -41.91
CA CYS A 34 -12.92 3.42 -41.99
C CYS A 34 -13.67 4.70 -41.61
N ASN A 35 -14.19 5.39 -42.63
CA ASN A 35 -15.36 6.25 -42.48
C ASN A 35 -16.44 5.62 -43.36
N LEU A 36 -17.49 5.05 -42.77
CA LEU A 36 -18.81 4.87 -43.37
C LEU A 36 -19.80 4.34 -42.31
N LEU A 37 -20.84 5.16 -42.07
CA LEU A 37 -22.08 4.91 -41.33
C LEU A 37 -21.99 4.84 -39.79
N GLN A 38 -22.39 5.97 -39.19
CA GLN A 38 -22.69 6.14 -37.78
C GLN A 38 -23.75 5.12 -37.33
N VAL A 39 -23.33 4.11 -36.58
CA VAL A 39 -24.21 3.47 -35.60
C VAL A 39 -23.57 3.83 -34.26
N ALA A 40 -24.20 4.76 -33.54
CA ALA A 40 -23.79 5.04 -32.17
C ALA A 40 -23.80 3.70 -31.39
N PRO A 41 -22.77 3.39 -30.58
CA PRO A 41 -22.78 2.19 -29.79
C PRO A 41 -24.03 2.23 -28.91
N SER A 42 -24.95 1.27 -29.09
CA SER A 42 -26.15 1.20 -28.25
C SER A 42 -25.70 0.86 -26.84
N CYS A 43 -25.87 1.78 -25.91
CA CYS A 43 -25.60 1.52 -24.49
C CYS A 43 -26.69 0.63 -23.89
N ASP A 44 -26.31 -0.27 -22.99
CA ASP A 44 -27.27 -0.98 -22.13
C ASP A 44 -27.41 -0.24 -20.78
N GLU A 45 -28.55 -0.40 -20.11
CA GLU A 45 -29.04 0.46 -19.00
C GLU A 45 -28.08 0.54 -17.78
N TYR A 46 -27.02 -0.28 -17.74
CA TYR A 46 -26.14 -0.40 -16.59
C TYR A 46 -24.65 -0.09 -16.75
N LEU A 47 -24.01 0.00 -17.94
CA LEU A 47 -22.51 0.07 -17.94
C LEU A 47 -21.75 0.54 -19.21
N ASP A 48 -22.36 1.25 -20.17
CA ASP A 48 -21.67 1.57 -21.45
C ASP A 48 -21.31 3.05 -21.71
N CYS A 49 -21.72 3.98 -20.85
CA CYS A 49 -21.46 5.41 -21.06
C CYS A 49 -20.22 5.90 -20.29
N GLU A 50 -19.50 6.88 -20.86
CA GLU A 50 -18.36 7.55 -20.23
C GLU A 50 -18.79 8.30 -18.95
N GLU A 51 -17.82 8.66 -18.10
CA GLU A 51 -18.08 9.42 -16.86
C GLU A 51 -18.90 10.70 -17.16
N ASN A 52 -19.99 10.91 -16.39
CA ASN A 52 -20.97 11.99 -16.52
C ASN A 52 -22.04 11.85 -17.63
N PHE A 53 -22.13 10.70 -18.30
CA PHE A 53 -23.18 10.42 -19.29
C PHE A 53 -24.11 9.29 -18.81
N ARG A 54 -25.42 9.41 -19.11
CA ARG A 54 -26.43 8.35 -18.87
C ARG A 54 -26.91 7.76 -20.17
N CYS A 55 -27.41 6.52 -20.15
CA CYS A 55 -28.03 5.91 -21.31
C CYS A 55 -29.50 6.34 -21.44
N VAL A 56 -29.86 7.00 -22.54
CA VAL A 56 -31.25 7.34 -22.88
C VAL A 56 -31.54 6.79 -24.26
N SER A 57 -32.50 5.87 -24.35
CA SER A 57 -32.95 5.28 -25.62
C SER A 57 -31.82 4.68 -26.47
N GLY A 58 -30.83 4.06 -25.83
CA GLY A 58 -29.67 3.45 -26.49
C GLY A 58 -28.60 4.45 -26.94
N THR A 59 -28.66 5.70 -26.48
CA THR A 59 -27.61 6.71 -26.72
C THR A 59 -27.13 7.32 -25.41
N CYS A 60 -25.82 7.59 -25.30
CA CYS A 60 -25.26 8.26 -24.14
C CYS A 60 -25.53 9.77 -24.22
N GLU A 61 -26.27 10.30 -23.26
CA GLU A 61 -26.56 11.72 -23.10
C GLU A 61 -25.84 12.28 -21.88
N GLU A 62 -25.33 13.52 -21.99
CA GLU A 62 -24.66 14.20 -20.87
C GLU A 62 -25.65 14.46 -19.73
N CYS A 63 -25.20 14.26 -18.49
CA CYS A 63 -26.03 14.54 -17.34
C CYS A 63 -26.35 16.04 -17.22
N PRO A 64 -27.59 16.42 -16.87
CA PRO A 64 -27.95 17.82 -16.63
C PRO A 64 -27.01 18.51 -15.64
N GLU A 65 -26.79 19.81 -15.81
CA GLU A 65 -25.92 20.63 -14.95
C GLU A 65 -26.28 20.44 -13.45
N GLY A 66 -25.28 20.14 -12.62
CA GLY A 66 -25.46 19.81 -11.19
C GLY A 66 -25.82 18.35 -10.89
N THR A 67 -25.72 17.44 -11.87
CA THR A 67 -25.91 15.99 -11.69
C THR A 67 -24.74 15.20 -12.25
N LYS A 68 -24.47 14.00 -11.71
CA LYS A 68 -23.49 13.05 -12.27
C LYS A 68 -24.11 11.68 -12.46
N ALA A 69 -23.57 10.92 -13.41
CA ALA A 69 -23.99 9.56 -13.68
C ALA A 69 -23.52 8.63 -12.55
N TYR A 70 -24.47 7.95 -11.88
CA TYR A 70 -24.21 6.90 -10.89
C TYR A 70 -25.14 5.72 -11.19
N ASN A 71 -24.57 4.52 -11.40
CA ASN A 71 -25.29 3.31 -11.85
C ASN A 71 -26.24 3.58 -13.04
N GLY A 72 -25.73 4.22 -14.09
CA GLY A 72 -26.48 4.46 -15.33
C GLY A 72 -27.49 5.61 -15.28
N ASN A 73 -27.74 6.22 -14.12
CA ASN A 73 -28.72 7.30 -13.95
C ASN A 73 -28.05 8.61 -13.52
N CYS A 74 -28.51 9.74 -14.07
CA CYS A 74 -28.10 11.06 -13.59
C CYS A 74 -28.79 11.35 -12.26
N GLN A 75 -27.99 11.48 -11.22
CA GLN A 75 -28.45 11.85 -9.89
C GLN A 75 -27.83 13.20 -9.51
N LYS A 76 -28.50 13.98 -8.66
CA LYS A 76 -27.86 15.15 -8.07
C LYS A 76 -26.73 14.62 -7.18
N VAL A 77 -25.50 14.86 -7.61
CA VAL A 77 -24.31 14.40 -6.90
C VAL A 77 -23.67 15.65 -6.37
N CYS A 78 -23.50 15.71 -5.05
CA CYS A 78 -22.78 16.81 -4.47
C CYS A 78 -21.34 16.82 -5.00
N LEU A 79 -20.99 17.92 -5.66
CA LEU A 79 -19.66 18.17 -6.16
C LEU A 79 -18.73 18.43 -4.97
N LYS A 80 -17.42 18.36 -5.23
CA LYS A 80 -16.38 18.60 -4.22
C LYS A 80 -16.50 19.98 -3.54
N ASP A 81 -17.27 20.90 -4.13
CA ASP A 81 -17.48 22.29 -3.72
C ASP A 81 -18.97 22.61 -3.37
N ASP A 82 -19.85 21.61 -3.21
CA ASP A 82 -21.22 21.86 -2.75
C ASP A 82 -21.23 22.13 -1.23
N ASP A 83 -21.17 23.41 -0.87
CA ASP A 83 -21.07 23.93 0.51
C ASP A 83 -22.37 23.76 1.32
N CYS A 84 -22.62 22.58 1.88
CA CYS A 84 -23.56 22.48 3.01
C CYS A 84 -22.97 23.27 4.20
N ALA A 85 -23.62 24.38 4.57
CA ALA A 85 -23.10 25.26 5.62
C ALA A 85 -23.19 24.63 7.03
N GLY A 86 -22.16 24.86 7.84
CA GLY A 86 -22.14 24.45 9.24
C GLY A 86 -21.92 22.95 9.43
N ASN A 87 -22.75 22.32 10.27
CA ASN A 87 -22.61 20.90 10.65
C ASN A 87 -23.49 19.98 9.79
N SER A 88 -23.43 20.10 8.47
CA SER A 88 -24.30 19.35 7.55
C SER A 88 -23.51 18.66 6.45
N ILE A 89 -23.91 17.44 6.08
CA ILE A 89 -23.36 16.69 4.94
C ILE A 89 -24.36 16.65 3.80
N CYS A 90 -23.84 16.45 2.59
CA CYS A 90 -24.66 16.03 1.47
C CYS A 90 -24.47 14.53 1.23
N ASN A 91 -25.53 13.76 1.41
CA ASN A 91 -25.52 12.32 1.16
C ASN A 91 -25.48 12.02 -0.35
N ILE A 92 -24.70 11.02 -0.76
CA ILE A 92 -24.60 10.60 -2.17
C ILE A 92 -25.98 10.15 -2.66
N GLY A 93 -26.49 10.75 -3.74
CA GLY A 93 -27.77 10.41 -4.35
C GLY A 93 -28.97 11.19 -3.81
N VAL A 94 -28.78 12.14 -2.89
CA VAL A 94 -29.84 13.09 -2.46
C VAL A 94 -29.44 14.53 -2.74
N SER A 95 -30.46 15.37 -2.92
CA SER A 95 -30.31 16.79 -3.25
C SER A 95 -30.39 17.75 -2.06
N VAL A 96 -30.38 17.21 -0.84
CA VAL A 96 -30.70 17.92 0.41
C VAL A 96 -29.53 17.75 1.40
N CYS A 97 -29.21 18.81 2.15
CA CYS A 97 -28.23 18.76 3.24
C CYS A 97 -28.87 18.17 4.50
N ASP A 98 -28.22 17.18 5.10
CA ASP A 98 -28.62 16.57 6.36
C ASP A 98 -27.65 16.98 7.47
N ALA A 99 -28.19 17.37 8.63
CA ALA A 99 -27.37 17.75 9.77
C ALA A 99 -26.67 16.51 10.36
N CYS A 100 -25.39 16.64 10.68
CA CYS A 100 -24.66 15.60 11.37
C CYS A 100 -25.17 15.41 12.81
N PRO A 101 -25.21 14.16 13.32
CA PRO A 101 -25.47 13.88 14.73
C PRO A 101 -24.57 14.67 15.68
N ALA A 102 -25.05 14.89 16.90
CA ALA A 102 -24.24 15.54 17.94
C ALA A 102 -22.95 14.74 18.19
N GLY A 103 -21.81 15.43 18.30
CA GLY A 103 -20.49 14.81 18.47
C GLY A 103 -19.84 14.33 17.17
N THR A 104 -20.45 14.59 16.01
CA THR A 104 -19.87 14.32 14.69
C THR A 104 -19.80 15.59 13.85
N ALA A 105 -18.88 15.63 12.89
CA ALA A 105 -18.71 16.74 11.95
C ALA A 105 -18.66 16.23 10.51
N PRO A 106 -19.11 17.04 9.53
CA PRO A 106 -19.06 16.68 8.13
C PRO A 106 -17.62 16.48 7.65
N ARG A 107 -17.34 15.30 7.10
CA ARG A 107 -16.18 14.98 6.26
C ARG A 107 -16.69 14.51 4.89
N ILE A 108 -15.82 14.42 3.89
CA ILE A 108 -16.21 14.18 2.49
C ILE A 108 -17.21 12.99 2.38
N GLY A 109 -18.49 13.31 2.14
CA GLY A 109 -19.56 12.33 1.96
C GLY A 109 -20.04 11.58 3.22
N SER A 110 -19.62 11.95 4.43
CA SER A 110 -19.97 11.26 5.69
C SER A 110 -19.91 12.19 6.92
N CYS A 111 -20.61 11.85 7.99
CA CYS A 111 -20.40 12.45 9.31
C CYS A 111 -19.42 11.60 10.09
N ASP A 112 -18.30 12.18 10.51
CA ASP A 112 -17.26 11.47 11.25
C ASP A 112 -17.22 11.92 12.71
N GLU A 113 -16.83 11.00 13.61
CA GLU A 113 -16.72 11.26 15.04
C GLU A 113 -15.67 12.34 15.33
N THR A 114 -16.07 13.33 16.12
CA THR A 114 -15.19 14.40 16.59
C THR A 114 -14.64 14.06 17.96
N CYS A 115 -13.42 14.54 18.23
CA CYS A 115 -12.74 14.28 19.49
C CYS A 115 -12.03 15.53 20.00
N SER A 116 -11.70 15.53 21.29
CA SER A 116 -10.87 16.55 21.92
C SER A 116 -9.56 15.93 22.43
N ALA A 117 -8.57 16.77 22.78
CA ALA A 117 -7.27 16.29 23.27
C ALA A 117 -7.36 15.41 24.55
N THR A 118 -8.50 15.44 25.24
CA THR A 118 -8.74 14.74 26.51
C THR A 118 -9.78 13.62 26.41
N ASP A 119 -10.50 13.51 25.30
CA ASP A 119 -11.56 12.51 25.11
C ASP A 119 -11.08 11.35 24.24
N ALA A 120 -11.45 10.13 24.62
CA ALA A 120 -11.18 8.93 23.82
C ALA A 120 -12.26 8.77 22.74
N CYS A 121 -11.87 8.24 21.58
CA CYS A 121 -12.80 7.87 20.51
C CYS A 121 -13.72 6.73 20.96
N SER A 122 -14.95 6.70 20.44
CA SER A 122 -15.91 5.64 20.75
C SER A 122 -15.42 4.27 20.28
N ASP A 123 -14.70 4.24 19.16
CA ASP A 123 -13.99 3.05 18.68
C ASP A 123 -12.58 2.98 19.33
N PRO A 124 -12.24 1.86 20.00
CA PRO A 124 -10.97 1.70 20.72
C PRO A 124 -9.75 1.53 19.80
N ASP A 125 -9.94 1.33 18.49
CA ASP A 125 -8.87 1.24 17.47
C ASP A 125 -8.65 2.59 16.75
N HIS A 126 -9.31 3.66 17.21
CA HIS A 126 -9.17 5.02 16.68
C HIS A 126 -8.52 5.96 17.70
N ALA A 127 -7.77 6.94 17.21
CA ALA A 127 -7.17 7.99 18.03
C ALA A 127 -7.61 9.38 17.60
N CYS A 128 -7.46 10.34 18.51
CA CYS A 128 -7.83 11.72 18.23
C CYS A 128 -6.72 12.44 17.45
N GLU A 129 -6.97 12.70 16.17
CA GLU A 129 -6.03 13.39 15.29
C GLU A 129 -6.69 14.61 14.66
N ASN A 130 -6.16 15.80 14.96
CA ASN A 130 -6.67 17.08 14.46
C ASN A 130 -8.18 17.30 14.71
N GLY A 131 -8.71 16.77 15.82
CA GLY A 131 -10.12 16.91 16.20
C GLY A 131 -11.07 15.86 15.61
N PHE A 132 -10.53 14.86 14.89
CA PHE A 132 -11.29 13.74 14.33
C PHE A 132 -10.75 12.41 14.84
N CYS A 133 -11.64 11.43 15.03
CA CYS A 133 -11.23 10.07 15.30
C CYS A 133 -10.72 9.40 14.03
N THR A 134 -9.41 9.19 13.95
CA THR A 134 -8.77 8.53 12.81
C THR A 134 -8.43 7.08 13.16
N PRO A 135 -8.68 6.12 12.23
CA PRO A 135 -8.31 4.73 12.45
C PRO A 135 -6.79 4.64 12.55
N CYS A 136 -6.30 3.93 13.56
CA CYS A 136 -4.88 3.66 13.65
C CYS A 136 -4.42 2.77 12.51
N LEU A 137 -3.20 3.04 12.03
CA LEU A 137 -2.61 2.24 10.98
C LEU A 137 -2.29 0.83 11.50
N VAL A 138 -2.18 -0.11 10.57
CA VAL A 138 -1.68 -1.45 10.88
C VAL A 138 -0.30 -1.30 11.54
N ASN A 139 -0.15 -1.89 12.74
CA ASN A 139 1.02 -1.81 13.62
C ASN A 139 1.10 -0.59 14.54
N GLU A 140 -0.02 0.07 14.81
CA GLU A 140 -0.15 1.09 15.86
C GLU A 140 -1.05 0.59 17.00
N ILE A 141 -0.87 1.15 18.20
CA ILE A 141 -1.79 0.98 19.32
C ILE A 141 -2.45 2.30 19.67
N VAL A 142 -3.70 2.25 20.14
CA VAL A 142 -4.39 3.40 20.71
C VAL A 142 -3.94 3.59 22.16
N GLN A 143 -3.30 4.72 22.43
CA GLN A 143 -3.17 5.28 23.78
C GLN A 143 -4.17 6.44 23.94
N ALA A 144 -4.38 6.92 25.16
CA ALA A 144 -5.51 7.78 25.58
C ALA A 144 -6.02 8.84 24.59
N SER A 145 -5.18 9.37 23.70
CA SER A 145 -5.61 10.21 22.57
C SER A 145 -4.71 10.14 21.31
N ALA A 146 -3.86 9.12 21.17
CA ALA A 146 -2.90 9.05 20.06
C ALA A 146 -2.64 7.61 19.58
N CYS A 147 -2.48 7.45 18.26
CA CYS A 147 -1.88 6.25 17.70
C CYS A 147 -0.37 6.31 17.95
N VAL A 148 0.16 5.23 18.51
CA VAL A 148 1.60 5.09 18.73
C VAL A 148 2.07 3.84 18.01
N SER A 149 3.13 3.97 17.22
CA SER A 149 3.73 2.82 16.55
C SER A 149 4.12 1.76 17.57
N ILE A 150 3.69 0.52 17.34
CA ILE A 150 4.08 -0.65 18.13
C ILE A 150 5.62 -0.69 18.25
N CYS A 151 6.32 -0.33 17.18
CA CYS A 151 7.77 -0.44 17.05
C CYS A 151 8.54 0.60 17.86
N GLU A 152 7.86 1.65 18.34
CA GLU A 152 8.44 2.70 19.19
C GLU A 152 8.24 2.41 20.68
N LEU A 153 7.41 1.43 21.02
CA LEU A 153 7.17 1.08 22.42
C LEU A 153 8.44 0.54 23.05
N LYS A 154 8.71 0.98 24.28
CA LYS A 154 9.88 0.56 25.05
C LYS A 154 9.74 -0.90 25.47
N LYS A 155 10.88 -1.60 25.53
CA LYS A 155 10.95 -2.98 26.00
C LYS A 155 10.32 -3.13 27.38
N ASN A 156 9.43 -4.11 27.53
CA ASN A 156 8.93 -4.60 28.82
C ASN A 156 9.03 -6.14 28.84
N GLU A 157 9.86 -6.68 29.73
CA GLU A 157 10.06 -8.15 29.85
C GLU A 157 8.86 -8.86 30.49
N GLY A 158 7.93 -8.10 31.07
CA GLY A 158 6.83 -8.64 31.88
C GLY A 158 7.32 -9.23 33.20
N MET A 159 6.38 -9.47 34.11
CA MET A 159 6.63 -10.18 35.37
C MET A 159 5.97 -11.56 35.28
N CYS A 160 6.71 -12.56 34.79
CA CYS A 160 6.25 -13.95 34.75
C CYS A 160 7.33 -14.92 35.24
N SER A 161 6.89 -16.04 35.82
CA SER A 161 7.78 -17.08 36.34
C SER A 161 8.45 -17.90 35.22
N ASN A 162 7.78 -18.08 34.09
CA ASN A 162 8.24 -18.89 32.97
C ASN A 162 8.64 -18.02 31.78
N LYS A 163 9.92 -17.63 31.73
CA LYS A 163 10.46 -16.82 30.64
C LYS A 163 10.67 -17.67 29.38
N LYS A 164 10.35 -17.10 28.21
CA LYS A 164 10.56 -17.68 26.89
C LYS A 164 11.36 -16.75 25.98
N SER A 165 11.99 -17.31 24.96
CA SER A 165 12.61 -16.52 23.90
C SER A 165 11.53 -15.78 23.10
N LYS A 166 11.73 -14.48 22.92
CA LYS A 166 10.88 -13.53 22.20
C LYS A 166 11.77 -12.54 21.45
N TRP A 167 11.18 -11.76 20.56
CA TRP A 167 11.86 -10.76 19.75
C TRP A 167 11.31 -9.36 20.03
N PHE A 168 12.19 -8.37 20.11
CA PHE A 168 11.84 -6.96 20.36
C PHE A 168 12.51 -6.06 19.34
N TYR A 169 11.77 -5.10 18.80
CA TYR A 169 12.31 -4.14 17.85
C TYR A 169 12.90 -2.92 18.55
N LYS A 170 14.18 -2.66 18.28
CA LYS A 170 14.89 -1.47 18.73
C LYS A 170 14.85 -0.39 17.64
N ALA A 171 13.88 0.53 17.72
CA ALA A 171 13.71 1.61 16.74
C ALA A 171 15.00 2.40 16.44
N GLY A 172 15.73 2.84 17.47
CA GLY A 172 16.98 3.60 17.28
C GLY A 172 18.14 2.82 16.63
N GLN A 173 18.02 1.50 16.51
CA GLN A 173 19.03 0.62 15.89
C GLN A 173 18.49 -0.11 14.66
N ASN A 174 17.22 0.10 14.31
CA ASN A 174 16.51 -0.59 13.23
C ASN A 174 16.71 -2.11 13.23
N ILE A 175 16.68 -2.74 14.41
CA ILE A 175 17.00 -4.17 14.54
C ILE A 175 16.08 -4.89 15.53
N CYS A 176 15.67 -6.09 15.13
CA CYS A 176 14.98 -7.05 15.99
C CYS A 176 16.01 -7.84 16.79
N VAL A 177 15.92 -7.80 18.11
CA VAL A 177 16.81 -8.53 19.01
C VAL A 177 16.04 -9.57 19.82
N GLU A 178 16.69 -10.69 20.07
CA GLU A 178 16.17 -11.71 20.97
C GLU A 178 16.18 -11.20 22.42
N MET A 179 15.14 -11.52 23.16
CA MET A 179 15.00 -11.23 24.58
C MET A 179 14.21 -12.32 25.30
N GLN A 180 14.34 -12.35 26.62
CA GLN A 180 13.44 -13.13 27.45
C GLN A 180 12.13 -12.38 27.68
N GLY A 181 11.00 -13.00 27.40
CA GLY A 181 9.66 -12.46 27.61
C GLY A 181 8.67 -13.53 28.05
N CYS A 182 7.38 -13.18 28.06
CA CYS A 182 6.29 -14.05 28.51
C CYS A 182 5.35 -14.38 27.35
N ASP A 183 4.60 -15.50 27.42
CA ASP A 183 3.48 -15.76 26.51
C ASP A 183 2.19 -15.06 26.96
N GLU A 184 2.02 -14.92 28.27
CA GLU A 184 0.84 -14.33 28.92
C GLU A 184 1.31 -13.30 29.97
N GLY A 185 0.72 -12.11 29.96
CA GLY A 185 1.04 -11.01 30.89
C GLY A 185 1.58 -9.74 30.23
N VAL A 186 1.70 -8.67 31.03
CA VAL A 186 2.00 -7.27 30.66
C VAL A 186 3.35 -7.13 29.94
N GLY A 187 3.39 -7.48 28.65
CA GLY A 187 4.41 -7.06 27.70
C GLY A 187 3.89 -5.90 26.87
N THR A 188 4.79 -5.12 26.28
CA THR A 188 4.40 -4.17 25.24
C THR A 188 4.13 -4.91 23.93
N SER A 189 3.23 -4.38 23.08
CA SER A 189 2.96 -4.92 21.75
C SER A 189 4.21 -5.03 20.86
N ASN A 190 5.31 -4.33 21.19
CA ASN A 190 6.65 -4.49 20.59
C ASN A 190 7.35 -5.81 20.97
N THR A 191 6.61 -6.90 21.11
CA THR A 191 7.14 -8.20 21.52
C THR A 191 6.57 -9.26 20.59
N PHE A 192 7.45 -9.92 19.84
CA PHE A 192 7.09 -10.82 18.75
C PHE A 192 7.52 -12.26 19.05
N PRO A 193 6.81 -13.26 18.53
CA PRO A 193 7.15 -14.66 18.76
C PRO A 193 8.38 -15.12 17.95
N SER A 194 8.68 -14.48 16.82
CA SER A 194 9.86 -14.79 15.99
C SER A 194 10.56 -13.54 15.43
N LYS A 195 11.82 -13.71 14.98
CA LYS A 195 12.59 -12.67 14.28
C LYS A 195 11.85 -12.18 13.04
N THR A 196 11.28 -13.13 12.29
CA THR A 196 10.54 -12.87 11.06
C THR A 196 9.32 -12.01 11.32
N ASP A 197 8.51 -12.34 12.33
CA ASP A 197 7.32 -11.54 12.67
C ASP A 197 7.69 -10.12 13.08
N CYS A 198 8.75 -9.98 13.88
CA CYS A 198 9.28 -8.67 14.26
C CYS A 198 9.74 -7.86 13.04
N GLN A 199 10.47 -8.49 12.11
CA GLN A 199 10.96 -7.82 10.91
C GLN A 199 9.83 -7.49 9.94
N GLU A 200 8.84 -8.35 9.80
CA GLU A 200 7.68 -8.07 8.95
C GLU A 200 6.83 -6.92 9.48
N VAL A 201 6.73 -6.78 10.80
CA VAL A 201 5.96 -5.70 11.41
C VAL A 201 6.74 -4.38 11.44
N CYS A 202 7.98 -4.40 11.97
CA CYS A 202 8.64 -3.18 12.42
C CYS A 202 9.78 -2.66 11.56
N ARG A 203 10.29 -3.47 10.65
CA ARG A 203 11.44 -3.07 9.85
C ARG A 203 11.06 -1.94 8.86
N PRO A 204 11.97 -1.01 8.57
CA PRO A 204 11.78 -0.06 7.49
C PRO A 204 11.53 -0.77 6.15
N LYS A 205 10.32 -0.60 5.60
CA LYS A 205 9.92 -1.20 4.31
C LYS A 205 10.62 -0.56 3.12
N THR A 206 11.29 0.57 3.32
CA THR A 206 12.08 1.29 2.32
C THR A 206 13.44 0.65 2.03
N VAL A 207 13.89 -0.29 2.87
CA VAL A 207 15.19 -0.97 2.74
C VAL A 207 14.96 -2.46 2.39
N PRO A 208 15.64 -3.03 1.38
CA PRO A 208 15.40 -4.40 0.87
C PRO A 208 15.72 -5.56 1.83
N PRO A 209 14.83 -6.56 2.02
CA PRO A 209 15.07 -7.92 2.55
C PRO A 209 16.42 -8.23 3.18
N GLU A 210 17.29 -8.54 2.25
CA GLU A 210 18.69 -8.92 2.32
C GLU A 210 19.54 -8.02 3.21
N CYS A 211 19.29 -6.71 3.26
CA CYS A 211 20.14 -5.78 4.02
C CYS A 211 20.15 -6.05 5.54
N PHE A 212 19.17 -6.80 6.06
CA PHE A 212 19.06 -7.11 7.48
C PHE A 212 19.42 -8.58 7.77
N LEU A 213 19.95 -9.31 6.79
CA LEU A 213 20.56 -10.60 7.02
C LEU A 213 21.87 -10.42 7.80
N GLU A 214 22.18 -11.38 8.67
CA GLU A 214 23.49 -11.45 9.33
C GLU A 214 24.58 -11.65 8.26
N THR A 215 25.81 -11.21 8.53
CA THR A 215 26.92 -11.52 7.62
C THR A 215 27.16 -13.02 7.58
N ASP A 216 27.29 -13.58 6.37
CA ASP A 216 27.70 -14.96 6.17
C ASP A 216 29.04 -14.98 5.41
N ALA A 217 30.08 -15.46 6.09
CA ALA A 217 31.42 -15.56 5.53
C ALA A 217 31.51 -16.70 4.50
N GLY A 218 30.62 -17.68 4.52
CA GLY A 218 30.72 -18.89 3.72
C GLY A 218 31.85 -19.84 4.16
N ASN A 219 32.00 -20.97 3.46
CA ASN A 219 32.84 -22.09 3.94
C ASN A 219 34.07 -22.39 3.06
N CYS A 220 34.39 -21.54 2.10
CA CYS A 220 35.56 -21.71 1.25
C CYS A 220 36.86 -21.18 1.91
N GLU A 221 37.97 -21.17 1.18
CA GLU A 221 39.28 -20.69 1.63
C GLU A 221 39.84 -19.60 0.71
N ASP A 222 38.96 -18.75 0.16
CA ASP A 222 39.34 -17.62 -0.69
C ASP A 222 38.95 -16.29 -0.03
N TYR A 223 39.89 -15.74 0.75
CA TYR A 223 39.66 -14.57 1.58
C TYR A 223 39.50 -13.28 0.76
N GLN A 224 38.31 -12.68 0.84
CA GLN A 224 37.94 -11.46 0.16
C GLN A 224 37.39 -10.42 1.14
N VAL A 225 37.79 -9.16 0.99
CA VAL A 225 37.16 -8.05 1.71
C VAL A 225 35.87 -7.67 0.98
N ARG A 226 34.74 -7.84 1.66
CA ARG A 226 33.41 -7.46 1.18
C ARG A 226 32.79 -6.43 2.13
N TYR A 227 31.66 -5.88 1.73
CA TYR A 227 30.88 -4.94 2.52
C TYR A 227 29.49 -5.50 2.80
N HIS A 228 28.95 -5.21 3.98
CA HIS A 228 27.58 -5.55 4.35
C HIS A 228 26.92 -4.34 4.98
N TYR A 229 25.59 -4.28 4.96
CA TYR A 229 24.85 -3.29 5.71
C TYR A 229 24.72 -3.71 7.18
N SER A 230 25.01 -2.78 8.08
CA SER A 230 24.83 -2.93 9.53
C SER A 230 23.66 -2.06 9.98
N PRO A 231 22.45 -2.63 10.24
CA PRO A 231 21.30 -1.86 10.69
C PRO A 231 21.58 -1.08 11.98
N GLU A 232 22.33 -1.69 12.91
CA GLU A 232 22.68 -1.09 14.20
C GLU A 232 23.49 0.21 14.05
N LYS A 233 24.37 0.29 13.04
CA LYS A 233 25.12 1.51 12.74
C LYS A 233 24.52 2.32 11.61
N MET A 234 23.44 1.83 11.02
CA MET A 234 22.82 2.38 9.80
C MET A 234 23.85 2.63 8.70
N ALA A 235 24.85 1.76 8.56
CA ALA A 235 26.01 2.02 7.72
C ALA A 235 26.60 0.74 7.12
N CYS A 236 27.24 0.90 5.96
CA CYS A 236 27.96 -0.18 5.28
C CYS A 236 29.35 -0.39 5.88
N LYS A 237 29.61 -1.62 6.34
CA LYS A 237 30.85 -2.04 7.02
C LYS A 237 31.58 -3.13 6.25
N LYS A 238 32.90 -3.21 6.41
CA LYS A 238 33.74 -4.27 5.84
C LYS A 238 33.59 -5.55 6.66
N PHE A 239 33.61 -6.70 5.99
CA PHE A 239 33.76 -8.02 6.60
C PHE A 239 34.61 -8.94 5.71
N SER A 240 35.11 -10.03 6.30
CA SER A 240 35.84 -11.07 5.57
C SER A 240 34.87 -12.11 5.04
N TYR A 241 34.87 -12.31 3.73
CA TYR A 241 34.11 -13.33 3.03
C TYR A 241 35.08 -14.38 2.47
N ASN A 242 34.72 -15.64 2.55
CA ASN A 242 35.57 -16.77 2.23
C ASN A 242 35.47 -17.22 0.75
N GLY A 243 34.75 -16.46 -0.08
CA GLY A 243 34.79 -16.58 -1.54
C GLY A 243 33.70 -17.45 -2.16
N CYS A 244 32.92 -18.18 -1.36
CA CYS A 244 31.74 -18.93 -1.81
C CYS A 244 30.65 -18.94 -0.73
N ASP A 245 29.48 -19.49 -1.06
CA ASP A 245 28.28 -19.45 -0.21
C ASP A 245 27.94 -18.01 0.21
N GLY A 246 27.43 -17.82 1.42
CA GLY A 246 27.03 -16.52 1.92
C GLY A 246 25.56 -16.22 1.68
N ASN A 247 25.22 -14.95 1.86
CA ASN A 247 23.90 -14.41 1.56
C ASN A 247 24.01 -13.05 0.84
N GLU A 248 22.86 -12.46 0.55
CA GLU A 248 22.71 -11.26 -0.26
C GLU A 248 23.16 -9.97 0.45
N ASN A 249 23.42 -9.99 1.76
CA ASN A 249 24.05 -8.87 2.49
C ASN A 249 25.57 -8.85 2.26
N ASN A 250 26.00 -8.95 1.01
CA ASN A 250 27.39 -9.10 0.61
C ASN A 250 27.66 -8.31 -0.68
N PHE A 251 28.38 -7.20 -0.55
CA PHE A 251 28.65 -6.26 -1.62
C PHE A 251 30.15 -6.14 -1.88
N SER A 252 30.53 -5.95 -3.15
CA SER A 252 31.93 -5.82 -3.56
C SER A 252 32.56 -4.46 -3.18
N SER A 253 31.74 -3.42 -2.97
CA SER A 253 32.19 -2.09 -2.58
C SER A 253 31.26 -1.45 -1.54
N LYS A 254 31.78 -0.44 -0.82
CA LYS A 254 30.98 0.34 0.14
C LYS A 254 29.84 1.06 -0.57
N GLU A 255 30.11 1.60 -1.75
CA GLU A 255 29.19 2.36 -2.58
C GLU A 255 28.03 1.48 -3.07
N ALA A 256 28.32 0.24 -3.52
CA ALA A 256 27.29 -0.71 -3.91
C ALA A 256 26.35 -1.03 -2.73
N CYS A 257 26.92 -1.26 -1.54
CA CYS A 257 26.14 -1.46 -0.33
C CYS A 257 25.28 -0.23 0.01
N ARG A 258 25.82 1.00 -0.08
CA ARG A 258 25.06 2.23 0.25
C ARG A 258 23.90 2.44 -0.71
N LEU A 259 24.14 2.29 -2.01
CA LEU A 259 23.10 2.43 -3.02
C LEU A 259 21.96 1.42 -2.84
N HIS A 260 22.27 0.21 -2.38
CA HIS A 260 21.28 -0.84 -2.16
C HIS A 260 20.55 -0.71 -0.83
N CYS A 261 21.28 -0.47 0.27
CA CYS A 261 20.77 -0.60 1.64
C CYS A 261 20.72 0.71 2.44
N ALA A 262 21.48 1.73 2.07
CA ALA A 262 21.64 2.97 2.85
C ALA A 262 21.42 4.20 1.96
N LYS A 263 20.21 4.34 1.40
CA LYS A 263 19.84 5.44 0.50
C LYS A 263 20.04 6.85 1.10
N TYR A 264 20.15 6.96 2.41
CA TYR A 264 20.34 8.22 3.13
C TYR A 264 21.51 8.07 4.12
N ASP A 265 22.74 8.36 3.68
CA ASP A 265 23.96 8.42 4.50
C ASP A 265 24.77 9.64 4.04
#